data_AF-A0A7S1RUZ0-F1
#
_entry.id   AF-A0A7S1RUZ0-F1
#
_cell.length_a   1.000
_cell.length_b   1.000
_cell.length_c   1.000
_cell.angle_alpha   90.00
_cell.angle_beta   90.00
_cell.angle_gamma   90.00
#
_symmetry.space_group_name_H-M   'P 1'
#
loop_
_entity.id
_entity.type
_entity.pdbx_description
1 polymer ?
#
loop_
_entity_poly.entity_id
_entity_poly.type
_entity_poly.pdbx_seq_one_letter_code
_entity_poly.pdbx_strand_id
1 'polypeptide(L)'
;MARRTCLLLPAAGLLCASTVSGLRVGKEDVLEHPELDSEIDMDLVGFHRMLTQGFPAALNASRLRVLADLQSGRPGWPEEKKGYDCKRLPHMCKAPFHCDKWTHQDTLDVQVHGLAKSDGHPNLRTWCLPGLERYASTVVKGCFVGQDSVTSADVSLSEASSYADNLDASYCFAEGHCSNALVSDQSTLAHMEKMCDYRFGGRQGWTRNLAKSLKKLAEMPKSSAHLVSAKSGYSAQSITRIMAKMACAQGMWHCDVQYCK
;
A
#
# COMPACT_ATOMS: atom_id res chain seq x y z
N MET A 1 -3.57 -45.73 -31.24
CA MET A 1 -2.23 -46.31 -31.09
C MET A 1 -1.33 -45.77 -32.19
N ALA A 2 -0.43 -44.84 -31.87
CA ALA A 2 0.68 -44.46 -32.74
C ALA A 2 1.81 -43.95 -31.82
N ARG A 3 2.81 -44.80 -31.60
CA ARG A 3 4.02 -44.52 -30.83
C ARG A 3 4.91 -43.58 -31.64
N ARG A 4 5.37 -42.49 -31.03
CA ARG A 4 6.59 -41.79 -31.48
C ARG A 4 7.67 -42.03 -30.45
N THR A 5 8.76 -42.60 -30.95
CA THR A 5 9.91 -43.06 -30.19
C THR A 5 11.13 -42.27 -30.67
N CYS A 6 11.99 -41.91 -29.70
CA CYS A 6 13.38 -41.48 -29.79
C CYS A 6 13.73 -40.15 -30.49
N LEU A 7 14.48 -39.30 -29.76
CA LEU A 7 15.94 -39.25 -29.91
C LEU A 7 16.59 -38.63 -28.66
N LEU A 8 17.42 -39.44 -28.01
CA LEU A 8 18.42 -39.06 -27.01
C LEU A 8 19.66 -38.54 -27.75
N LEU A 9 20.25 -37.45 -27.25
CA LEU A 9 21.60 -37.00 -27.58
C LEU A 9 22.35 -36.72 -26.27
N PRO A 10 23.54 -37.32 -26.04
CA PRO A 10 24.46 -36.96 -24.97
C PRO A 10 25.65 -36.13 -25.49
N ALA A 11 26.52 -35.74 -24.55
CA ALA A 11 27.84 -35.08 -24.66
C ALA A 11 27.80 -33.56 -24.41
N ALA A 12 28.32 -33.03 -23.29
CA ALA A 12 29.69 -33.01 -22.74
C ALA A 12 30.48 -31.77 -23.18
N GLY A 13 31.13 -31.12 -22.20
CA GLY A 13 32.03 -29.97 -22.36
C GLY A 13 31.35 -28.65 -21.97
N LEU A 14 31.93 -27.72 -21.21
CA LEU A 14 33.31 -27.49 -20.78
C LEU A 14 33.27 -26.80 -19.41
N LEU A 15 34.22 -27.15 -18.54
CA LEU A 15 34.59 -26.40 -17.34
C LEU A 15 35.30 -25.09 -17.76
N CYS A 16 34.72 -23.94 -17.41
CA CYS A 16 35.48 -22.69 -17.32
C CYS A 16 35.59 -22.31 -15.83
N ALA A 17 36.74 -22.66 -15.24
CA ALA A 17 37.18 -22.08 -13.99
C ALA A 17 37.74 -20.68 -14.30
N SER A 18 37.02 -19.63 -13.91
CA SER A 18 37.56 -18.27 -13.90
C SER A 18 38.00 -17.93 -12.48
N THR A 19 39.31 -17.92 -12.29
CA THR A 19 39.98 -17.32 -11.13
C THR A 19 39.80 -15.81 -11.19
N VAL A 20 38.95 -15.25 -10.34
CA VAL A 20 38.91 -13.81 -10.08
C VAL A 20 39.87 -13.50 -8.95
N SER A 21 41.02 -12.95 -9.31
CA SER A 21 42.01 -12.40 -8.40
C SER A 21 41.52 -11.05 -7.83
N GLY A 22 41.51 -10.95 -6.51
CA GLY A 22 41.89 -9.74 -5.76
C GLY A 22 41.07 -8.47 -6.00
N LEU A 23 39.92 -8.34 -5.33
CA LEU A 23 39.44 -7.02 -4.91
C LEU A 23 40.07 -6.66 -3.56
N ARG A 24 40.97 -5.66 -3.59
CA ARG A 24 41.39 -4.93 -2.40
C ARG A 24 40.21 -4.06 -1.94
N VAL A 25 39.63 -4.41 -0.79
CA VAL A 25 38.72 -3.51 -0.07
C VAL A 25 39.57 -2.37 0.50
N GLY A 26 39.42 -1.20 -0.10
CA GLY A 26 39.91 0.06 0.45
C GLY A 26 39.24 0.32 1.79
N LYS A 27 40.03 0.76 2.74
CA LYS A 27 39.61 1.20 4.07
C LYS A 27 38.92 2.54 3.89
N GLU A 28 37.60 2.54 3.70
CA GLU A 28 36.82 3.77 3.65
C GLU A 28 36.64 4.33 5.06
N ASP A 29 36.85 5.63 5.13
CA ASP A 29 36.81 6.45 6.31
C ASP A 29 35.46 6.35 7.00
N VAL A 30 35.52 6.16 8.31
CA VAL A 30 34.38 6.26 9.22
C VAL A 30 33.94 7.73 9.21
N LEU A 31 32.96 8.04 8.38
CA LEU A 31 32.16 9.25 8.52
C LEU A 31 31.36 9.12 9.81
N GLU A 32 31.82 9.82 10.84
CA GLU A 32 31.06 10.11 12.04
C GLU A 32 29.76 10.81 11.62
N HIS A 33 28.66 10.06 11.65
CA HIS A 33 27.34 10.66 11.56
C HIS A 33 27.04 11.40 12.87
N PRO A 34 26.57 12.65 12.81
CA PRO A 34 26.18 13.39 14.00
C PRO A 34 25.03 12.65 14.69
N GLU A 35 25.16 12.49 16.01
CA GLU A 35 24.12 12.06 16.92
C GLU A 35 22.84 12.84 16.62
N LEU A 36 21.85 12.16 16.03
CA LEU A 36 20.50 12.69 15.89
C LEU A 36 19.69 12.15 17.08
N ASP A 37 19.37 13.09 17.96
CA ASP A 37 18.73 12.94 19.26
C ASP A 37 17.39 12.18 19.26
N SER A 38 17.23 11.38 20.33
CA SER A 38 16.01 10.84 20.92
C SER A 38 15.21 9.80 20.11
N GLU A 39 15.42 8.54 20.48
CA GLU A 39 14.67 7.35 20.06
C GLU A 39 13.16 7.51 20.29
N ILE A 40 12.38 7.55 19.21
CA ILE A 40 10.98 7.15 19.24
C ILE A 40 10.94 5.64 18.99
N ASP A 41 11.19 4.84 20.03
CA ASP A 41 10.89 3.42 20.00
C ASP A 41 9.38 3.25 20.26
N MET A 42 8.64 2.99 19.19
CA MET A 42 7.19 3.06 19.20
C MET A 42 6.61 1.68 19.55
N ASP A 43 6.39 1.45 20.84
CA ASP A 43 5.68 0.27 21.34
C ASP A 43 4.16 0.34 21.05
N LEU A 44 3.38 -0.69 21.41
CA LEU A 44 1.93 -0.69 21.16
C LEU A 44 1.14 0.20 22.15
N VAL A 45 1.75 0.65 23.25
CA VAL A 45 1.22 1.83 23.96
C VAL A 45 1.31 3.02 23.01
N GLY A 46 2.40 3.19 22.29
CA GLY A 46 2.57 4.07 21.13
C GLY A 46 1.50 3.85 20.06
N PHE A 47 1.26 2.62 19.56
CA PHE A 47 0.26 2.33 18.50
C PHE A 47 -1.19 2.55 18.95
N HIS A 48 -1.56 2.18 20.19
CA HIS A 48 -2.89 2.43 20.73
C HIS A 48 -3.10 3.91 21.07
N ARG A 49 -2.07 4.58 21.59
CA ARG A 49 -2.00 6.04 21.74
C ARG A 49 -2.03 6.72 20.37
N MET A 50 -1.53 6.08 19.31
CA MET A 50 -1.62 6.52 17.92
C MET A 50 -3.05 6.48 17.39
N LEU A 51 -3.76 5.39 17.66
CA LEU A 51 -5.18 5.23 17.29
C LEU A 51 -6.09 6.19 18.09
N THR A 52 -5.72 6.56 19.32
CA THR A 52 -6.57 7.37 20.22
C THR A 52 -6.15 8.85 20.36
N GLN A 53 -4.88 9.19 20.19
CA GLN A 53 -4.28 10.54 20.31
C GLN A 53 -3.75 11.07 18.96
N GLY A 54 -3.85 10.29 17.88
CA GLY A 54 -3.37 10.64 16.55
C GLY A 54 -1.95 10.13 16.28
N PHE A 55 -1.63 9.93 15.01
CA PHE A 55 -0.31 9.44 14.61
C PHE A 55 0.72 10.57 14.63
N PRO A 56 2.00 10.25 14.91
CA PRO A 56 3.10 11.17 14.67
C PRO A 56 2.97 11.77 13.27
N ALA A 57 3.23 13.08 13.13
CA ALA A 57 3.19 13.74 11.82
C ALA A 57 4.10 13.05 10.79
N ALA A 58 5.17 12.38 11.26
CA ALA A 58 6.07 11.57 10.47
C ALA A 58 5.38 10.42 9.69
N LEU A 59 4.26 9.88 10.20
CA LEU A 59 3.46 8.84 9.54
C LEU A 59 2.33 9.42 8.69
N ASN A 60 2.21 10.76 8.56
CA ASN A 60 1.16 11.36 7.73
C ASN A 60 1.26 10.94 6.26
N ALA A 61 2.46 10.64 5.75
CA ALA A 61 2.64 10.12 4.40
C ALA A 61 2.37 8.60 4.32
N SER A 62 2.59 7.85 5.41
CA SER A 62 2.53 6.38 5.37
C SER A 62 1.12 5.85 5.12
N ARG A 63 1.00 4.84 4.25
CA ARG A 63 -0.25 4.11 4.01
C ARG A 63 -0.84 3.46 5.27
N LEU A 64 -0.04 3.20 6.31
CA LEU A 64 -0.55 2.75 7.62
C LEU A 64 -1.49 3.75 8.26
N ARG A 65 -1.28 5.04 8.00
CA ARG A 65 -2.16 6.09 8.50
C ARG A 65 -3.55 5.97 7.88
N VAL A 66 -3.66 5.51 6.63
CA VAL A 66 -4.96 5.20 5.99
C VAL A 66 -5.71 4.13 6.77
N LEU A 67 -5.03 3.02 7.07
CA LEU A 67 -5.58 1.94 7.88
C LEU A 67 -6.06 2.42 9.24
N ALA A 68 -5.25 3.25 9.88
CA ALA A 68 -5.52 3.71 11.22
C ALA A 68 -6.57 4.82 11.28
N ASP A 69 -6.63 5.68 10.26
CA ASP A 69 -7.70 6.66 10.09
C ASP A 69 -9.04 5.94 9.87
N LEU A 70 -9.05 4.83 9.11
CA LEU A 70 -10.22 3.97 8.95
C LEU A 70 -10.64 3.27 10.25
N GLN A 71 -9.67 2.82 11.05
CA GLN A 71 -9.92 2.07 12.30
C GLN A 71 -10.30 2.96 13.49
N SER A 72 -9.68 4.14 13.60
CA SER A 72 -9.91 5.04 14.74
C SER A 72 -11.30 5.63 14.77
N GLY A 73 -12.07 5.49 13.69
CA GLY A 73 -13.49 5.84 13.61
C GLY A 73 -13.79 7.15 14.30
N ARG A 74 -12.93 8.18 14.07
CA ARG A 74 -12.77 9.30 15.00
C ARG A 74 -14.14 9.79 15.50
N PRO A 75 -14.45 9.59 16.80
CA PRO A 75 -15.65 10.12 17.42
C PRO A 75 -15.44 11.63 17.59
N GLY A 76 -15.69 12.36 16.51
CA GLY A 76 -15.29 13.75 16.39
C GLY A 76 -15.00 14.06 14.94
N TRP A 77 -15.96 13.78 14.06
CA TRP A 77 -16.03 14.47 12.79
C TRP A 77 -16.30 15.94 13.17
N PRO A 78 -15.33 16.87 13.02
CA PRO A 78 -15.60 18.27 13.23
C PRO A 78 -16.46 18.68 12.04
N GLU A 79 -17.75 18.43 12.17
CA GLU A 79 -18.84 18.83 11.30
C GLU A 79 -18.61 18.59 9.80
N GLU A 80 -19.44 17.73 9.23
CA GLU A 80 -20.35 17.98 8.10
C GLU A 80 -20.43 19.39 7.42
N LYS A 81 -19.78 20.46 7.92
CA LYS A 81 -19.95 21.85 7.51
C LYS A 81 -18.95 22.40 6.50
N LYS A 82 -17.88 21.69 6.16
CA LYS A 82 -17.04 22.08 5.01
C LYS A 82 -16.83 20.87 4.13
N GLY A 83 -17.75 20.67 3.18
CA GLY A 83 -17.56 19.71 2.09
C GLY A 83 -16.20 19.87 1.41
N TYR A 84 -15.83 18.90 0.59
CA TYR A 84 -14.52 18.86 -0.07
C TYR A 84 -14.18 20.19 -0.78
N ASP A 85 -12.99 20.73 -0.55
CA ASP A 85 -12.55 21.97 -1.19
C ASP A 85 -12.22 21.72 -2.67
N CYS A 86 -13.25 21.81 -3.51
CA CYS A 86 -13.13 21.62 -4.96
C CYS A 86 -12.34 22.73 -5.65
N LYS A 87 -12.08 23.87 -5.00
CA LYS A 87 -11.19 24.89 -5.55
C LYS A 87 -9.74 24.43 -5.42
N ARG A 88 -9.39 23.82 -4.28
CA ARG A 88 -8.05 23.28 -4.03
C ARG A 88 -7.81 21.94 -4.73
N LEU A 89 -8.80 21.05 -4.74
CA LEU A 89 -8.70 19.68 -5.28
C LEU A 89 -9.82 19.40 -6.29
N PRO A 90 -9.87 20.10 -7.44
CA PRO A 90 -10.99 20.03 -8.38
C PRO A 90 -11.18 18.63 -8.98
N HIS A 91 -10.13 17.82 -9.08
CA HIS A 91 -10.21 16.46 -9.62
C HIS A 91 -10.93 15.48 -8.66
N MET A 92 -10.89 15.73 -7.36
CA MET A 92 -11.60 14.91 -6.35
C MET A 92 -13.12 15.12 -6.38
N CYS A 93 -13.59 16.27 -6.89
CA CYS A 93 -15.02 16.57 -7.02
C CYS A 93 -15.61 16.13 -8.38
N LYS A 94 -14.77 15.61 -9.27
CA LYS A 94 -15.20 15.08 -10.58
C LYS A 94 -15.36 13.57 -10.52
N ALA A 95 -15.97 13.01 -11.56
CA ALA A 95 -15.99 11.57 -11.75
C ALA A 95 -14.56 11.01 -11.79
N PRO A 96 -14.29 9.82 -11.23
CA PRO A 96 -15.24 8.91 -10.58
C PRO A 96 -15.42 9.13 -9.06
N PHE A 97 -14.80 10.16 -8.48
CA PHE A 97 -14.69 10.35 -7.02
C PHE A 97 -15.92 11.05 -6.41
N HIS A 98 -16.33 12.19 -6.97
CA HIS A 98 -17.43 13.01 -6.47
C HIS A 98 -17.40 13.24 -4.95
N CYS A 99 -16.24 13.64 -4.41
CA CYS A 99 -16.07 13.86 -2.98
C CYS A 99 -16.87 15.04 -2.44
N ASP A 100 -17.29 15.97 -3.30
CA ASP A 100 -18.25 17.04 -3.00
C ASP A 100 -19.63 16.49 -2.63
N LYS A 101 -19.94 15.27 -3.05
CA LYS A 101 -21.20 14.57 -2.78
C LYS A 101 -21.05 13.45 -1.77
N TRP A 102 -19.93 13.39 -1.05
CA TRP A 102 -19.73 12.39 0.00
C TRP A 102 -20.67 12.67 1.17
N THR A 103 -21.46 11.67 1.55
CA THR A 103 -22.49 11.76 2.59
C THR A 103 -22.14 10.89 3.80
N HIS A 104 -22.87 11.08 4.91
CA HIS A 104 -22.78 10.16 6.04
C HIS A 104 -23.11 8.72 5.64
N GLN A 105 -24.05 8.52 4.70
CA GLN A 105 -24.40 7.21 4.19
C GLN A 105 -23.23 6.54 3.46
N ASP A 106 -22.44 7.28 2.68
CA ASP A 106 -21.24 6.73 2.03
C ASP A 106 -20.22 6.21 3.06
N THR A 107 -20.07 6.92 4.18
CA THR A 107 -19.23 6.47 5.30
C THR A 107 -19.77 5.19 5.93
N LEU A 108 -21.07 5.13 6.21
CA LEU A 108 -21.72 3.93 6.76
C LEU A 108 -21.59 2.73 5.81
N ASP A 109 -21.76 2.96 4.50
CA ASP A 109 -21.59 1.93 3.48
C ASP A 109 -20.17 1.38 3.49
N VAL A 110 -19.15 2.22 3.62
CA VAL A 110 -17.76 1.75 3.75
C VAL A 110 -17.54 0.96 5.04
N GLN A 111 -18.14 1.39 6.16
CA GLN A 111 -18.02 0.68 7.43
C GLN A 111 -18.68 -0.71 7.40
N VAL A 112 -19.86 -0.81 6.79
CA VAL A 112 -20.66 -2.04 6.73
C VAL A 112 -20.16 -2.99 5.64
N HIS A 113 -19.92 -2.47 4.44
CA HIS A 113 -19.62 -3.26 3.25
C HIS A 113 -18.12 -3.32 2.91
N GLY A 114 -17.30 -2.46 3.53
CA GLY A 114 -15.88 -2.36 3.28
C GLY A 114 -15.53 -1.36 2.17
N LEU A 115 -14.27 -1.40 1.72
CA LEU A 115 -13.73 -0.44 0.75
C LEU A 115 -14.06 -0.78 -0.71
N ALA A 116 -14.66 -1.93 -1.01
CA ALA A 116 -15.09 -2.27 -2.36
C ALA A 116 -16.57 -1.94 -2.54
N LYS A 117 -17.02 -1.78 -3.77
CA LYS A 117 -18.44 -1.68 -4.08
C LYS A 117 -19.12 -3.04 -3.88
N SER A 118 -20.42 -3.01 -3.62
CA SER A 118 -21.24 -4.22 -3.44
C SER A 118 -21.32 -5.10 -4.70
N ASP A 119 -21.13 -4.51 -5.89
CA ASP A 119 -21.03 -5.21 -7.17
C ASP A 119 -19.68 -5.94 -7.38
N GLY A 120 -18.74 -5.78 -6.44
CA GLY A 120 -17.41 -6.37 -6.50
C GLY A 120 -16.38 -5.50 -7.23
N HIS A 121 -16.68 -4.28 -7.65
CA HIS A 121 -15.67 -3.42 -8.24
C HIS A 121 -14.94 -2.58 -7.18
N PRO A 122 -13.76 -2.03 -7.52
CA PRO A 122 -13.11 -1.06 -6.66
C PRO A 122 -14.01 0.15 -6.40
N ASN A 123 -14.03 0.65 -5.17
CA ASN A 123 -14.76 1.86 -4.84
C ASN A 123 -13.81 3.06 -4.79
N LEU A 124 -13.61 3.72 -5.93
CA LEU A 124 -12.77 4.91 -6.01
C LEU A 124 -13.29 6.07 -5.13
N ARG A 125 -14.60 6.09 -4.78
CA ARG A 125 -15.12 7.12 -3.87
C ARG A 125 -14.55 6.97 -2.46
N THR A 126 -14.00 5.81 -2.08
CA THR A 126 -13.34 5.65 -0.77
C THR A 126 -12.17 6.60 -0.55
N TRP A 127 -11.58 7.16 -1.61
CA TRP A 127 -10.57 8.23 -1.51
C TRP A 127 -11.11 9.55 -0.96
N CYS A 128 -12.42 9.68 -0.83
CA CYS A 128 -13.08 10.81 -0.17
C CYS A 128 -13.15 10.65 1.35
N LEU A 129 -12.76 9.50 1.90
CA LEU A 129 -12.70 9.30 3.35
C LEU A 129 -11.72 10.32 3.97
N PRO A 130 -12.03 10.89 5.14
CA PRO A 130 -11.17 11.89 5.76
C PRO A 130 -9.76 11.37 6.02
N GLY A 131 -8.80 12.28 5.89
CA GLY A 131 -7.38 11.96 5.97
C GLY A 131 -6.82 11.47 4.64
N LEU A 132 -7.64 11.01 3.69
CA LEU A 132 -7.17 10.54 2.39
C LEU A 132 -6.99 11.67 1.37
N GLU A 133 -7.51 12.87 1.65
CA GLU A 133 -7.29 14.06 0.82
C GLU A 133 -5.80 14.41 0.64
N ARG A 134 -4.93 13.95 1.54
CA ARG A 134 -3.47 14.13 1.41
C ARG A 134 -2.88 13.36 0.23
N TYR A 135 -3.49 12.25 -0.18
CA TYR A 135 -3.09 11.48 -1.37
C TYR A 135 -3.75 11.98 -2.64
N ALA A 136 -4.64 12.98 -2.54
CA ALA A 136 -5.36 13.52 -3.68
C ALA A 136 -4.38 14.04 -4.75
N SER A 137 -3.31 14.71 -4.34
CA SER A 137 -2.33 15.31 -5.25
C SER A 137 -1.27 14.34 -5.77
N THR A 138 -1.13 13.17 -5.14
CA THR A 138 -0.13 12.15 -5.50
C THR A 138 -0.81 10.98 -6.21
N VAL A 139 -1.07 9.88 -5.50
CA VAL A 139 -1.62 8.62 -6.04
C VAL A 139 -2.89 8.88 -6.82
N VAL A 140 -3.80 9.71 -6.31
CA VAL A 140 -5.08 9.92 -6.99
C VAL A 140 -4.91 10.70 -8.28
N LYS A 141 -4.18 11.82 -8.24
CA LYS A 141 -3.98 12.67 -9.40
C LYS A 141 -3.13 11.97 -10.47
N GLY A 142 -2.01 11.36 -10.08
CA GLY A 142 -1.12 10.68 -11.02
C GLY A 142 -1.74 9.41 -11.56
N CYS A 143 -2.07 8.46 -10.67
CA CYS A 143 -2.46 7.13 -11.10
C CYS A 143 -3.88 7.05 -11.68
N PHE A 144 -4.87 7.76 -11.11
CA PHE A 144 -6.26 7.64 -11.57
C PHE A 144 -6.67 8.72 -12.58
N VAL A 145 -6.29 9.98 -12.32
CA VAL A 145 -6.71 11.11 -13.17
C VAL A 145 -5.79 11.24 -14.38
N GLY A 146 -4.47 11.20 -14.16
CA GLY A 146 -3.47 11.27 -15.22
C GLY A 146 -3.26 9.96 -15.96
N GLN A 147 -3.67 8.83 -15.37
CA GLN A 147 -3.37 7.47 -15.87
C GLN A 147 -1.86 7.27 -16.09
N ASP A 148 -1.04 7.92 -15.26
CA ASP A 148 0.40 7.84 -15.29
C ASP A 148 0.89 7.32 -13.94
N SER A 149 0.91 6.00 -13.83
CA SER A 149 1.34 5.32 -12.62
C SER A 149 2.83 5.50 -12.33
N VAL A 150 3.65 5.80 -13.33
CA VAL A 150 5.11 5.98 -13.16
C VAL A 150 5.39 7.36 -12.57
N THR A 151 4.84 8.42 -13.17
CA THR A 151 4.96 9.76 -12.59
C THR A 151 4.31 9.81 -11.20
N SER A 152 3.19 9.09 -11.00
CA SER A 152 2.59 8.95 -9.67
C SER A 152 3.54 8.30 -8.67
N ALA A 153 4.28 7.27 -9.08
CA ALA A 153 5.26 6.58 -8.25
C ALA A 153 6.40 7.52 -7.87
N ASP A 154 6.97 8.24 -8.83
CA ASP A 154 8.07 9.19 -8.61
C ASP A 154 7.66 10.28 -7.62
N VAL A 155 6.47 10.87 -7.79
CA VAL A 155 5.94 11.87 -6.86
C VAL A 155 5.74 11.27 -5.47
N SER A 156 5.12 10.10 -5.37
CA SER A 156 4.92 9.42 -4.08
C SER A 156 6.24 9.08 -3.38
N LEU A 157 7.29 8.71 -4.13
CA LEU A 157 8.62 8.47 -3.59
C LEU A 157 9.28 9.76 -3.12
N SER A 158 9.15 10.85 -3.87
CA SER A 158 9.71 12.16 -3.48
C SER A 158 9.03 12.77 -2.25
N GLU A 159 7.76 12.44 -2.01
CA GLU A 159 7.00 12.87 -0.84
C GLU A 159 7.05 11.87 0.33
N ALA A 160 7.63 10.69 0.11
CA ALA A 160 7.82 9.71 1.17
C ALA A 160 8.73 10.30 2.25
N SER A 161 8.27 10.26 3.50
CA SER A 161 9.12 10.63 4.63
C SER A 161 10.08 9.48 4.92
N SER A 162 11.30 9.80 5.38
CA SER A 162 12.29 8.80 5.82
C SER A 162 11.78 7.83 6.90
N TYR A 163 10.65 8.16 7.55
CA TYR A 163 9.99 7.33 8.56
C TYR A 163 8.98 6.33 7.98
N ALA A 164 8.53 6.51 6.74
CA ALA A 164 7.62 5.60 6.06
C ALA A 164 8.37 4.51 5.26
N ASP A 165 9.65 4.72 4.96
CA ASP A 165 10.46 3.86 4.08
C ASP A 165 10.41 2.39 4.48
N ASN A 166 10.60 2.05 5.77
CA ASN A 166 10.59 0.64 6.18
C ASN A 166 9.20 0.01 6.07
N LEU A 167 8.13 0.78 6.30
CA LEU A 167 6.76 0.29 6.20
C LEU A 167 6.40 0.04 4.74
N ASP A 168 6.71 0.99 3.87
CA ASP A 168 6.44 0.88 2.45
C ASP A 168 7.33 -0.19 1.82
N ALA A 169 8.64 -0.24 2.14
CA ALA A 169 9.56 -1.27 1.66
C ALA A 169 9.17 -2.69 2.11
N SER A 170 8.82 -2.88 3.38
CA SER A 170 8.38 -4.20 3.87
C SER A 170 7.03 -4.63 3.27
N TYR A 171 6.11 -3.69 3.00
CA TYR A 171 4.90 -3.96 2.21
C TYR A 171 5.23 -4.38 0.78
N CYS A 172 6.05 -3.59 0.08
CA CYS A 172 6.50 -3.88 -1.29
C CYS A 172 7.17 -5.26 -1.38
N PHE A 173 8.04 -5.58 -0.42
CA PHE A 173 8.74 -6.86 -0.35
C PHE A 173 7.78 -8.01 -0.05
N ALA A 174 7.01 -7.93 1.03
CA ALA A 174 6.12 -9.01 1.48
C ALA A 174 5.02 -9.32 0.45
N GLU A 175 4.58 -8.33 -0.33
CA GLU A 175 3.59 -8.51 -1.38
C GLU A 175 4.19 -8.85 -2.76
N GLY A 176 5.53 -8.85 -2.89
CA GLY A 176 6.23 -9.19 -4.12
C GLY A 176 5.95 -8.19 -5.25
N HIS A 177 5.91 -6.91 -4.90
CA HIS A 177 5.62 -5.83 -5.85
C HIS A 177 6.80 -5.50 -6.75
N CYS A 178 8.03 -5.46 -6.21
CA CYS A 178 9.24 -5.12 -6.97
C CYS A 178 9.49 -6.07 -8.15
N SER A 179 9.22 -7.37 -7.98
CA SER A 179 9.41 -8.39 -9.02
C SER A 179 8.15 -8.64 -9.87
N ASN A 180 7.12 -7.81 -9.74
CA ASN A 180 5.86 -8.03 -10.43
C ASN A 180 5.95 -7.58 -11.90
N ALA A 181 6.11 -8.55 -12.80
CA ALA A 181 6.17 -8.30 -14.24
C ALA A 181 4.79 -8.13 -14.91
N LEU A 182 3.68 -8.36 -14.19
CA LEU A 182 2.33 -8.25 -14.77
C LEU A 182 1.86 -6.80 -14.86
N VAL A 183 2.36 -5.92 -14.00
CA VAL A 183 2.08 -4.49 -14.04
C VAL A 183 3.07 -3.79 -14.96
N SER A 184 2.55 -3.18 -16.03
CA SER A 184 3.23 -2.17 -16.85
C SER A 184 2.69 -0.76 -16.58
N ASP A 185 3.34 0.24 -17.17
CA ASP A 185 2.90 1.65 -17.22
C ASP A 185 1.51 1.82 -17.86
N GLN A 186 1.11 0.89 -18.74
CA GLN A 186 -0.21 0.83 -19.36
C GLN A 186 -1.25 0.04 -18.55
N SER A 187 -0.95 -0.33 -17.30
CA SER A 187 -1.88 -1.06 -16.45
C SER A 187 -3.10 -0.20 -16.11
N THR A 188 -4.28 -0.72 -16.38
CA THR A 188 -5.55 -0.04 -16.08
C THR A 188 -6.19 -0.62 -14.83
N LEU A 189 -7.26 0.02 -14.36
CA LEU A 189 -8.11 -0.53 -13.29
C LEU A 189 -8.62 -1.94 -13.62
N ALA A 190 -9.00 -2.21 -14.87
CA ALA A 190 -9.47 -3.53 -15.28
C ALA A 190 -8.35 -4.60 -15.27
N HIS A 191 -7.10 -4.21 -15.60
CA HIS A 191 -5.95 -5.10 -15.44
C HIS A 191 -5.72 -5.43 -13.97
N MET A 192 -5.75 -4.40 -13.11
CA MET A 192 -5.59 -4.53 -11.67
C MET A 192 -6.62 -5.48 -11.06
N GLU A 193 -7.91 -5.36 -11.43
CA GLU A 193 -8.96 -6.25 -10.95
C GLU A 193 -8.65 -7.72 -11.25
N LYS A 194 -8.19 -8.04 -12.47
CA LYS A 194 -7.82 -9.42 -12.85
C LYS A 194 -6.63 -9.93 -12.03
N MET A 195 -5.65 -9.07 -11.76
CA MET A 195 -4.49 -9.41 -10.93
C MET A 195 -4.90 -9.67 -9.47
N CYS A 196 -5.81 -8.85 -8.94
CA CYS A 196 -6.38 -9.04 -7.60
C CYS A 196 -7.23 -10.32 -7.52
N ASP A 197 -8.03 -10.62 -8.54
CA ASP A 197 -8.79 -11.87 -8.64
C ASP A 197 -7.84 -13.07 -8.64
N TYR A 198 -6.81 -13.05 -9.48
CA TYR A 198 -5.81 -14.13 -9.51
C TYR A 198 -5.10 -14.30 -8.16
N ARG A 199 -4.65 -13.19 -7.56
CA ARG A 199 -3.86 -13.21 -6.31
C ARG A 199 -4.67 -13.67 -5.09
N PHE A 200 -5.95 -13.33 -5.04
CA PHE A 200 -6.79 -13.54 -3.84
C PHE A 200 -7.85 -14.64 -4.00
N GLY A 201 -7.77 -15.47 -5.05
CA GLY A 201 -8.66 -16.61 -5.22
C GLY A 201 -10.05 -16.21 -5.71
N GLY A 202 -10.10 -15.24 -6.62
CA GLY A 202 -11.32 -14.71 -7.24
C GLY A 202 -11.82 -13.42 -6.59
N ARG A 203 -12.91 -12.91 -7.16
CA ARG A 203 -13.45 -11.59 -6.84
C ARG A 203 -13.74 -11.36 -5.36
N GLN A 204 -14.34 -12.37 -4.73
CA GLN A 204 -14.72 -12.31 -3.32
C GLN A 204 -13.51 -12.30 -2.37
N GLY A 205 -12.32 -12.64 -2.86
CA GLY A 205 -11.09 -12.70 -2.08
C GLY A 205 -10.59 -11.35 -1.56
N TRP A 206 -10.90 -10.26 -2.27
CA TRP A 206 -10.48 -8.90 -1.92
C TRP A 206 -11.65 -7.92 -1.72
N THR A 207 -12.85 -8.23 -2.21
CA THR A 207 -14.04 -7.38 -2.02
C THR A 207 -14.81 -7.68 -0.74
N ARG A 208 -14.83 -8.93 -0.28
CA ARG A 208 -15.56 -9.35 0.94
C ARG A 208 -14.63 -9.55 2.12
N ASN A 209 -15.24 -9.55 3.31
CA ASN A 209 -14.59 -9.78 4.60
C ASN A 209 -13.54 -8.74 4.99
N LEU A 210 -13.36 -7.67 4.22
CA LEU A 210 -12.36 -6.66 4.53
C LEU A 210 -12.67 -5.95 5.84
N ALA A 211 -13.93 -5.56 6.08
CA ALA A 211 -14.37 -5.02 7.36
C ALA A 211 -14.07 -5.97 8.53
N LYS A 212 -14.28 -7.29 8.34
CA LYS A 212 -13.95 -8.30 9.33
C LYS A 212 -12.43 -8.43 9.56
N SER A 213 -11.62 -8.33 8.51
CA SER A 213 -10.16 -8.31 8.59
C SER A 213 -9.65 -7.06 9.31
N LEU A 214 -10.23 -5.89 9.03
CA LEU A 214 -9.92 -4.63 9.70
C LEU A 214 -10.31 -4.66 11.17
N LYS A 215 -11.49 -5.22 11.49
CA LYS A 215 -11.93 -5.44 12.86
C LYS A 215 -10.96 -6.37 13.61
N LYS A 216 -10.57 -7.49 13.00
CA LYS A 216 -9.58 -8.41 13.59
C LYS A 216 -8.21 -7.74 13.82
N LEU A 217 -7.80 -6.85 12.91
CA LEU A 217 -6.57 -6.08 13.04
C LEU A 217 -6.69 -5.04 14.19
N ALA A 218 -7.86 -4.43 14.36
CA ALA A 218 -8.12 -3.50 15.47
C ALA A 218 -8.22 -4.20 16.83
N GLU A 219 -8.74 -5.43 16.85
CA GLU A 219 -8.87 -6.28 18.04
C GLU A 219 -7.58 -7.04 18.37
N MET A 220 -6.48 -6.82 17.62
CA MET A 220 -5.25 -7.57 17.89
C MET A 220 -4.71 -7.27 19.29
N PRO A 221 -4.33 -8.31 20.07
CA PRO A 221 -3.82 -8.12 21.42
C PRO A 221 -2.57 -7.24 21.43
N LYS A 222 -2.35 -6.52 22.54
CA LYS A 222 -1.15 -5.69 22.72
C LYS A 222 0.18 -6.44 22.55
N SER A 223 0.19 -7.75 22.77
CA SER A 223 1.35 -8.61 22.52
C SER A 223 1.73 -8.70 21.04
N SER A 224 0.86 -8.30 20.12
CA SER A 224 1.09 -8.24 18.66
C SER A 224 1.75 -6.92 18.22
N ALA A 225 2.24 -6.11 19.18
CA ALA A 225 2.99 -4.86 18.98
C ALA A 225 4.09 -4.95 17.94
N HIS A 226 4.83 -6.05 18.00
CA HIS A 226 5.99 -6.31 17.17
C HIS A 226 5.64 -6.57 15.70
N LEU A 227 4.35 -6.66 15.34
CA LEU A 227 3.92 -6.95 13.97
C LEU A 227 4.06 -5.76 13.02
N VAL A 228 4.09 -4.53 13.54
CA VAL A 228 4.21 -3.29 12.76
C VAL A 228 5.08 -2.29 13.52
N SER A 229 6.13 -1.80 12.89
CA SER A 229 7.01 -0.76 13.44
C SER A 229 7.47 0.17 12.34
N ALA A 230 7.57 1.47 12.62
CA ALA A 230 8.17 2.42 11.69
C ALA A 230 9.67 2.13 11.41
N LYS A 231 10.36 1.51 12.37
CA LYS A 231 11.80 1.19 12.26
C LYS A 231 12.06 -0.10 11.49
N SER A 232 11.22 -1.12 11.65
CA SER A 232 11.44 -2.45 11.04
C SER A 232 10.39 -2.85 10.00
N GLY A 233 9.37 -2.03 9.78
CA GLY A 233 8.32 -2.34 8.82
C GLY A 233 7.25 -3.29 9.39
N TYR A 234 6.61 -4.03 8.49
CA TYR A 234 5.73 -5.15 8.83
C TYR A 234 6.53 -6.43 9.03
N SER A 235 6.33 -7.11 10.16
CA SER A 235 6.99 -8.40 10.43
C SER A 235 6.10 -9.62 10.11
N ALA A 236 4.85 -9.40 9.70
CA ALA A 236 3.94 -10.47 9.29
C ALA A 236 3.22 -10.17 7.97
N GLN A 237 3.37 -11.09 7.00
CA GLN A 237 2.69 -11.01 5.71
C GLN A 237 1.15 -11.01 5.85
N SER A 238 0.59 -11.54 6.95
CA SER A 238 -0.84 -11.49 7.18
C SER A 238 -1.38 -10.05 7.26
N ILE A 239 -0.57 -9.08 7.69
CA ILE A 239 -0.92 -7.66 7.75
C ILE A 239 -0.78 -7.01 6.37
N THR A 240 0.36 -7.20 5.70
CA THR A 240 0.58 -6.67 4.35
C THR A 240 -0.43 -7.24 3.35
N ARG A 241 -0.90 -8.46 3.57
CA ARG A 241 -1.94 -9.09 2.74
C ARG A 241 -3.31 -8.43 2.94
N ILE A 242 -3.61 -7.90 4.13
CA ILE A 242 -4.81 -7.07 4.35
C ILE A 242 -4.65 -5.75 3.58
N MET A 243 -3.47 -5.13 3.64
CA MET A 243 -3.15 -3.90 2.89
C MET A 243 -3.32 -4.08 1.39
N ALA A 244 -2.78 -5.16 0.82
CA ALA A 244 -2.91 -5.43 -0.60
C ALA A 244 -4.37 -5.64 -1.02
N LYS A 245 -5.20 -6.25 -0.17
CA LYS A 245 -6.65 -6.36 -0.44
C LYS A 245 -7.35 -5.01 -0.39
N MET A 246 -6.97 -4.13 0.54
CA MET A 246 -7.48 -2.76 0.55
C MET A 246 -7.07 -2.01 -0.70
N ALA A 247 -5.81 -2.13 -1.12
CA ALA A 247 -5.32 -1.51 -2.34
C ALA A 247 -6.13 -1.98 -3.57
N CYS A 248 -6.50 -3.26 -3.64
CA CYS A 248 -7.44 -3.76 -4.66
C CYS A 248 -8.83 -3.12 -4.53
N ALA A 249 -9.38 -3.11 -3.32
CA ALA A 249 -10.70 -2.53 -3.04
C ALA A 249 -10.79 -1.04 -3.37
N GLN A 250 -9.70 -0.29 -3.19
CA GLN A 250 -9.59 1.14 -3.51
C GLN A 250 -9.08 1.40 -4.93
N GLY A 251 -8.73 0.34 -5.68
CA GLY A 251 -8.33 0.41 -7.08
C GLY A 251 -6.85 0.73 -7.33
N MET A 252 -6.02 0.88 -6.29
CA MET A 252 -4.64 1.38 -6.38
C MET A 252 -3.55 0.32 -6.48
N TRP A 253 -3.88 -0.98 -6.42
CA TRP A 253 -2.84 -2.03 -6.31
C TRP A 253 -1.79 -2.00 -7.44
N HIS A 254 -2.18 -1.65 -8.66
CA HIS A 254 -1.23 -1.48 -9.77
C HIS A 254 -0.33 -0.23 -9.61
N CYS A 255 -0.85 0.85 -9.02
CA CYS A 255 -0.07 2.02 -8.64
C CYS A 255 0.96 1.66 -7.55
N ASP A 256 0.57 0.83 -6.58
CA ASP A 256 1.48 0.36 -5.53
C ASP A 256 2.65 -0.41 -6.13
N VAL A 257 2.37 -1.29 -7.09
CA VAL A 257 3.42 -2.04 -7.77
C VAL A 257 4.40 -1.12 -8.49
N GLN A 258 3.92 -0.06 -9.13
CA GLN A 258 4.81 0.90 -9.80
C GLN A 258 5.62 1.72 -8.82
N TYR A 259 5.01 2.14 -7.72
CA TYR A 259 5.71 2.82 -6.62
C TYR A 259 6.82 1.95 -6.00
N CYS A 260 6.61 0.63 -5.94
CA CYS A 260 7.57 -0.31 -5.37
C CYS A 260 8.70 -0.73 -6.32
N LYS A 261 8.66 -0.34 -7.59
CA LYS A 261 9.69 -0.66 -8.60
C LYS A 261 10.75 0.42 -8.63
#